data_AF-A0A7J9BVF2-F1
#
_entry.id   AF-A0A7J9BVF2-F1
#
_cell.length_a   1.000
_cell.length_b   1.000
_cell.length_c   1.000
_cell.angle_alpha   90.00
_cell.angle_beta   90.00
_cell.angle_gamma   90.00
#
_symmetry.space_group_name_H-M   'P 1'
#
loop_
_entity.id
_entity.type
_entity.pdbx_description
1 polymer ?
#
loop_
_entity_poly.entity_id
_entity_poly.type
_entity_poly.pdbx_seq_one_letter_code
_entity_poly.pdbx_strand_id
1 'polypeptide(L)' 'MDSATRRRSQGGLFEGLYRVIMRRNSVYVTFVIAGAFLGERAVDYGVHRLWEYNNAGVIFS' A
#
# COMPACT_ATOMS: atom_id res chain seq x y z
N MET A 1 24.26 21.62 24.85
CA MET A 1 23.64 21.79 23.52
C MET A 1 23.53 20.41 22.87
N ASP A 2 22.80 19.48 23.49
CA ASP A 2 22.91 18.03 23.18
C ASP A 2 21.56 17.36 22.90
N SER A 3 20.46 18.10 23.05
CA SER A 3 19.09 17.66 22.76
C SER A 3 18.62 18.01 21.35
N ALA A 4 19.32 18.91 20.64
CA ALA A 4 18.98 19.31 19.27
C ALA A 4 19.50 18.33 18.19
N THR A 5 20.55 17.58 18.48
CA THR A 5 21.21 16.68 17.50
C THR A 5 20.49 15.33 17.34
N ARG A 6 19.75 14.86 18.37
CA ARG A 6 18.98 13.60 18.28
C ARG A 6 17.75 13.68 17.37
N ARG A 7 17.26 14.89 17.06
CA ARG A 7 16.08 15.07 16.20
C ARG A 7 16.36 15.00 14.70
N ARG A 8 17.64 14.96 14.28
CA ARG A 8 18.03 14.99 12.86
C ARG A 8 18.24 13.60 12.24
N SER A 9 18.20 12.53 13.04
CA SER A 9 18.39 11.14 12.59
C SER A 9 17.11 10.30 12.77
N GLN A 10 15.96 10.88 12.44
CA GLN A 10 14.75 10.09 12.17
C GLN A 10 14.54 10.12 10.67
N GLY A 11 15.14 9.16 9.97
CA GLY A 11 14.65 8.77 8.66
C GLY A 11 13.14 8.58 8.77
N GLY A 12 12.37 9.28 7.95
CA GLY A 12 10.92 9.32 8.07
C GLY A 12 10.29 7.93 8.06
N LEU A 13 9.02 7.81 8.44
CA LEU A 13 8.30 6.54 8.45
C LEU A 13 8.46 5.76 7.12
N PHE A 14 8.47 6.49 6.00
CA PHE A 14 8.73 5.94 4.67
C PHE A 14 10.17 5.44 4.45
N GLU A 15 11.18 6.08 5.04
CA GLU A 15 12.57 5.62 4.98
C GLU A 15 12.76 4.33 5.79
N GLY A 16 12.09 4.23 6.94
CA GLY A 16 12.00 2.99 7.72
C GLY A 16 11.32 1.87 6.94
N LEU A 17 10.17 2.15 6.33
CA LEU A 17 9.43 1.19 5.51
C LEU A 17 10.24 0.73 4.28
N TYR A 18 10.87 1.67 3.59
CA TYR A 18 11.75 1.41 2.46
C TYR A 18 12.89 0.49 2.86
N ARG A 19 13.56 0.77 3.98
CA ARG A 19 14.67 -0.07 4.47
C ARG A 19 14.22 -1.49 4.85
N VAL A 20 12.97 -1.69 5.24
CA VAL A 20 12.43 -3.01 5.57
C VAL A 20 12.06 -3.79 4.31
N ILE A 21 11.35 -3.14 3.38
CA ILE A 21 10.77 -3.82 2.22
C ILE A 21 11.75 -3.93 1.05
N MET A 22 12.51 -2.86 0.78
CA MET A 22 13.35 -2.73 -0.43
C MET A 22 14.79 -3.21 -0.26
N ARG A 23 15.23 -3.54 0.97
CA ARG A 23 16.65 -3.81 1.24
C ARG A 23 17.13 -5.18 0.75
N ARG A 24 16.25 -6.15 0.57
CA ARG A 24 16.59 -7.50 0.05
C ARG A 24 15.68 -7.87 -1.10
N ASN A 25 16.26 -8.32 -2.21
CA ASN A 25 15.52 -8.76 -3.41
C ASN A 25 14.42 -9.76 -3.07
N SER A 26 14.69 -10.75 -2.21
CA SER A 26 13.68 -11.73 -1.80
C SER A 26 12.48 -11.10 -1.06
N VAL A 27 12.74 -10.14 -0.16
CA VAL A 27 11.69 -9.45 0.60
C VAL A 27 10.89 -8.53 -0.31
N TYR A 28 11.57 -7.78 -1.17
CA TYR A 28 10.93 -6.91 -2.15
C TYR A 28 10.01 -7.70 -3.10
N VAL A 29 10.53 -8.77 -3.70
CA VAL A 29 9.75 -9.60 -4.64
C VAL A 29 8.54 -10.23 -3.95
N THR A 30 8.72 -10.75 -2.73
CA THR A 30 7.61 -11.31 -1.95
C THR A 30 6.55 -10.25 -1.65
N PHE A 31 6.97 -9.05 -1.25
CA PHE A 31 6.06 -7.94 -0.98
C PHE A 31 5.31 -7.50 -2.25
N VAL A 32 5.98 -7.46 -3.41
CA VAL A 32 5.34 -7.15 -4.69
C VAL A 32 4.29 -8.21 -5.04
N ILE A 33 4.62 -9.49 -4.93
CA ILE A 33 3.69 -10.59 -5.24
C ILE A 33 2.48 -10.55 -4.28
N ALA A 34 2.74 -10.42 -2.98
CA ALA A 34 1.67 -10.34 -1.97
C ALA A 34 0.80 -9.09 -2.16
N GLY A 35 1.42 -7.95 -2.46
CA GLY A 35 0.73 -6.68 -2.74
C GLY A 35 -0.13 -6.77 -4.00
N ALA A 36 0.36 -7.41 -5.06
CA ALA A 36 -0.40 -7.63 -6.28
C ALA A 36 -1.63 -8.52 -6.04
N PHE A 37 -1.46 -9.64 -5.31
CA PHE A 37 -2.55 -10.56 -5.00
C PHE A 37 -3.67 -9.90 -4.17
N LEU A 38 -3.30 -9.07 -3.19
CA LEU A 38 -4.27 -8.32 -2.39
C LEU A 38 -4.88 -7.14 -3.17
N GLY A 39 -4.06 -6.48 -3.99
CA GLY A 39 -4.44 -5.32 -4.78
C GLY A 39 -5.47 -5.65 -5.84
N GLU A 40 -5.30 -6.76 -6.57
CA GLU A 40 -6.25 -7.21 -7.59
C GLU A 40 -7.66 -7.33 -7.00
N ARG A 41 -7.81 -8.05 -5.88
CA ARG A 41 -9.10 -8.20 -5.20
C ARG A 41 -9.66 -6.86 -4.73
N ALA A 42 -8.85 -6.04 -4.07
CA ALA A 42 -9.31 -4.75 -3.56
C ALA A 42 -9.81 -3.83 -4.68
N VAL A 43 -9.11 -3.82 -5.81
CA VAL A 43 -9.50 -3.02 -6.98
C VAL A 43 -10.77 -3.58 -7.63
N ASP A 44 -10.85 -4.90 -7.84
CA ASP A 44 -12.03 -5.54 -8.43
C ASP A 44 -13.30 -5.27 -7.59
N TYR A 45 -13.23 -5.51 -6.28
CA TYR A 45 -14.34 -5.19 -5.36
C TYR A 45 -14.68 -3.70 -5.38
N GLY A 46 -13.67 -2.82 -5.36
CA GLY A 46 -13.89 -1.37 -5.36
C GLY A 46 -14.57 -0.88 -6.63
N VAL A 47 -14.10 -1.33 -7.80
CA VAL A 47 -14.64 -0.95 -9.11
C VAL A 47 -16.05 -1.51 -9.27
N HIS A 48 -16.27 -2.79 -8.93
CA HIS A 48 -17.58 -3.40 -9.04
C HIS A 48 -18.61 -2.68 -8.16
N ARG A 49 -18.26 -2.38 -6.91
CA ARG A 49 -19.13 -1.64 -5.99
C ARG A 49 -19.42 -0.22 -6.46
N LEU A 50 -18.42 0.47 -7.01
CA LEU A 50 -18.61 1.80 -7.56
C LEU A 50 -19.49 1.79 -8.81
N TRP A 51 -19.34 0.76 -9.65
CA TRP A 51 -20.18 0.54 -10.82
C TRP A 51 -21.63 0.24 -10.45
N GLU A 52 -21.85 -0.64 -9.47
CA GLU A 52 -23.17 -0.96 -8.95
C GLU A 52 -23.87 0.27 -8.38
N TYR A 53 -23.12 1.08 -7.62
CA TYR A 53 -23.63 2.32 -7.05
C TYR A 53 -24.04 3.32 -8.13
N ASN A 54 -23.22 3.48 -9.17
CA ASN A 54 -23.48 4.43 -10.26
C ASN A 54 -24.62 3.98 -11.19
N ASN A 55 -24.84 2.67 -11.35
CA ASN A 55 -25.86 2.11 -12.25
C ASN A 55 -27.07 1.54 -11.50
N ALA A 56 -27.26 1.93 -10.24
CA ALA A 56 -28.36 1.46 -9.40
C ALA A 56 -29.71 1.68 -10.09
N GLY A 57 -30.44 0.58 -10.33
CA GLY A 57 -31.75 0.58 -11.00
C GLY A 57 -31.71 0.30 -12.52
N VAL A 58 -30.53 0.19 -13.13
CA VAL A 58 -30.36 -0.20 -14.56
C VAL A 58 -29.83 -1.63 -14.69
N ILE A 59 -28.97 -2.05 -13.76
CA ILE A 59 -28.49 -3.44 -13.65
C ILE A 59 -29.53 -4.31 -12.96
N PHE A 60 -29.90 -5.44 -13.57
CA PHE A 60 -30.70 -6.48 -12.94
C PHE A 60 -29.82 -7.21 -11.91
N SER A 61 -30.18 -7.12 -10.63
CA SER A 61 -29.52 -7.83 -9.53
C SER A 61 -29.87 -9.32 -9.51
#